data_AF-A0A3B9QBU2-F1
#
_entry.id   AF-A0A3B9QBU2-F1
#
_cell.length_a   1.000
_cell.length_b   1.000
_cell.length_c   1.000
_cell.angle_alpha   90.00
_cell.angle_beta   90.00
_cell.angle_gamma   90.00
#
_symmetry.space_group_name_H-M   'P 1'
#
loop_
_entity.id
_entity.type
_entity.pdbx_description
1 polymer ?
#
loop_
_entity_poly.entity_id
_entity_poly.type
_entity_poly.pdbx_seq_one_letter_code
_entity_poly.pdbx_strand_id
1 'polypeptide(L)'
;DVYKRQLFSLYGVEAAIEQALSRQVWLKSGGYIVIDMTEALTVIDVNTGKFVGSKNLSDTVFRTNMEACEEIVRQLRLRDIGGIIVIDFIDMDNPEHRARVLEELEKHLKKDHTKTVVVGLTGLGLVEMTRKKVRDSLDAMLTRTCPYCGGKGAVLSEETMAARVRREIRSILRNSHSEAVLVEVNPSVASYLIGPGGANLKQLEKETGRSIFIRGSEELHIEDMNVKALGTKEEIAAKAIPVKIGDVLRLEVEEPHAQNPKDGIARVEGYVIDIKDAGSRVGETVHVKITSCLRTFAKGIIVNSQDCQTGSQVSD
;
A
#
# COMPACT_ATOMS: atom_id res chain seq x y z
N ASP A 1 -26.79 15.49 15.81
CA ASP A 1 -26.05 14.62 14.87
C ASP A 1 -26.39 13.14 14.91
N VAL A 2 -26.61 12.51 16.07
CA VAL A 2 -26.99 11.07 16.15
C VAL A 2 -28.27 10.76 15.35
N TYR A 3 -29.27 11.63 15.40
CA TYR A 3 -30.52 11.51 14.63
C TYR A 3 -30.32 11.57 13.11
N LYS A 4 -29.30 12.30 12.60
CA LYS A 4 -29.00 12.35 11.15
C LYS A 4 -28.32 11.07 10.66
N ARG A 5 -27.39 10.49 11.46
CA ARG A 5 -26.81 9.17 11.15
C ARG A 5 -27.87 8.07 11.14
N GLN A 6 -28.82 8.11 12.08
CA GLN A 6 -29.97 7.20 12.07
C GLN A 6 -30.84 7.36 10.82
N LEU A 7 -31.02 8.59 10.32
CA LEU A 7 -31.79 8.86 9.10
C LEU A 7 -31.08 8.37 7.83
N PHE A 8 -29.80 8.68 7.66
CA PHE A 8 -29.03 8.29 6.47
C PHE A 8 -28.86 6.77 6.38
N SER A 9 -28.63 6.12 7.51
CA SER A 9 -28.59 4.68 7.60
C SER A 9 -29.96 4.06 7.26
N LEU A 10 -31.05 4.59 7.81
CA LEU A 10 -32.42 4.09 7.54
C LEU A 10 -32.83 4.20 6.07
N TYR A 11 -32.36 5.24 5.36
CA TYR A 11 -32.63 5.43 3.93
C TYR A 11 -31.51 4.92 3.00
N GLY A 12 -30.48 4.26 3.53
CA GLY A 12 -29.37 3.71 2.74
C GLY A 12 -28.47 4.75 2.06
N VAL A 13 -28.52 6.01 2.51
CA VAL A 13 -27.74 7.13 1.94
C VAL A 13 -26.25 6.94 2.20
N GLU A 14 -25.87 6.39 3.36
CA GLU A 14 -24.47 6.15 3.71
C GLU A 14 -23.82 5.15 2.75
N ALA A 15 -24.50 4.03 2.48
CA ALA A 15 -24.07 3.05 1.49
C ALA A 15 -23.99 3.64 0.07
N ALA A 16 -24.91 4.55 -0.29
CA ALA A 16 -24.87 5.23 -1.58
C ALA A 16 -23.68 6.20 -1.68
N ILE A 17 -23.30 6.89 -0.59
CA ILE A 17 -22.11 7.75 -0.54
C ILE A 17 -20.84 6.90 -0.66
N GLU A 18 -20.73 5.81 0.10
CA GLU A 18 -19.59 4.88 0.00
C GLU A 18 -19.44 4.32 -1.42
N GLN A 19 -20.54 3.92 -2.05
CA GLN A 19 -20.55 3.46 -3.44
C GLN A 19 -20.14 4.57 -4.42
N ALA A 20 -20.54 5.82 -4.17
CA ALA A 20 -20.16 6.97 -4.97
C ALA A 20 -18.70 7.39 -4.78
N LEU A 21 -18.06 7.02 -3.67
CA LEU A 21 -16.62 7.23 -3.45
C LEU A 21 -15.77 6.06 -3.98
N SER A 22 -16.37 4.88 -4.18
CA SER A 22 -15.67 3.73 -4.75
C SER A 22 -15.21 3.99 -6.18
N ARG A 23 -13.99 3.53 -6.52
CA ARG A 23 -13.49 3.53 -7.90
C ARG A 23 -14.32 2.60 -8.82
N GLN A 24 -14.83 1.50 -8.27
CA GLN A 24 -15.60 0.48 -9.00
C GLN A 24 -17.07 0.48 -8.58
N VAL A 25 -17.98 0.43 -9.56
CA VAL A 25 -19.43 0.40 -9.35
C VAL A 25 -20.06 -0.78 -10.07
N TRP A 26 -20.70 -1.68 -9.32
CA TRP A 26 -21.32 -2.88 -9.86
C TRP A 26 -22.64 -2.59 -10.59
N LEU A 27 -22.85 -3.29 -11.70
CA LEU A 27 -24.07 -3.32 -12.50
C LEU A 27 -24.98 -4.47 -12.06
N LYS A 28 -26.27 -4.40 -12.40
CA LYS A 28 -27.29 -5.39 -11.99
C LYS A 28 -26.98 -6.79 -12.53
N SER A 29 -26.42 -6.87 -13.74
CA SER A 29 -26.02 -8.12 -14.39
C SER A 29 -24.68 -8.71 -13.89
N GLY A 30 -24.01 -8.09 -12.92
CA GLY A 30 -22.70 -8.57 -12.41
C GLY A 30 -21.48 -8.08 -13.19
N GLY A 31 -21.68 -7.24 -14.21
CA GLY A 31 -20.65 -6.36 -14.75
C GLY A 31 -20.34 -5.20 -13.80
N TYR A 32 -19.40 -4.34 -14.15
CA TYR A 32 -19.06 -3.16 -13.37
C TYR A 32 -18.50 -2.05 -14.24
N ILE A 33 -18.62 -0.81 -13.78
CA ILE A 33 -17.91 0.34 -14.35
C ILE A 33 -16.77 0.76 -13.43
N VAL A 34 -15.67 1.22 -14.02
CA VAL A 34 -14.53 1.81 -13.31
C VAL A 34 -14.48 3.29 -13.67
N ILE A 35 -14.42 4.17 -12.67
CA ILE A 35 -14.40 5.62 -12.86
C ILE A 35 -13.04 6.14 -12.38
N ASP A 36 -12.23 6.62 -13.32
CA ASP A 36 -10.92 7.20 -13.07
C ASP A 36 -10.93 8.70 -13.40
N MET A 37 -10.70 9.53 -12.37
CA MET A 37 -10.58 10.97 -12.53
C MET A 37 -9.10 11.34 -12.65
N THR A 38 -8.77 11.98 -13.77
CA THR A 38 -7.44 12.57 -13.99
C THR A 38 -7.50 14.09 -13.83
N GLU A 39 -6.37 14.76 -14.00
CA GLU A 39 -6.31 16.23 -13.95
C GLU A 39 -7.18 16.90 -15.02
N ALA A 40 -7.21 16.34 -16.24
CA ALA A 40 -7.84 16.98 -17.40
C ALA A 40 -9.24 16.42 -17.73
N LEU A 41 -9.46 15.12 -17.50
CA LEU A 41 -10.67 14.42 -17.91
C LEU A 41 -11.00 13.23 -17.01
N THR A 42 -12.24 12.78 -17.07
CA THR A 42 -12.69 11.55 -16.41
C THR A 42 -12.83 10.43 -17.42
N VAL A 43 -12.24 9.27 -17.14
CA VAL A 43 -12.37 8.05 -17.93
C VAL A 43 -13.33 7.11 -17.22
N ILE A 44 -14.25 6.52 -17.96
CA ILE A 44 -15.18 5.51 -17.45
C ILE A 44 -15.08 4.25 -18.31
N ASP A 45 -14.69 3.14 -17.70
CA ASP A 45 -14.50 1.86 -18.38
C ASP A 45 -15.59 0.86 -17.98
N VAL A 46 -16.13 0.10 -18.94
CA VAL A 46 -17.23 -0.86 -18.74
C VAL A 46 -16.73 -2.30 -18.85
N ASN A 47 -17.04 -3.13 -17.86
CA ASN A 47 -16.60 -4.52 -17.79
C ASN A 47 -17.77 -5.50 -17.59
N THR A 48 -17.70 -6.68 -18.21
CA THR A 48 -18.71 -7.75 -18.07
C THR A 48 -18.58 -8.57 -16.78
N GLY A 49 -17.48 -8.42 -16.03
CA GLY A 49 -17.23 -9.17 -14.79
C GLY A 49 -17.12 -10.69 -15.02
N LYS A 50 -17.47 -11.49 -14.00
CA LYS A 50 -17.41 -12.97 -14.07
C LYS A 50 -18.60 -13.61 -14.80
N PHE A 51 -19.61 -12.83 -15.19
CA PHE A 51 -20.86 -13.35 -15.74
C PHE A 51 -20.83 -13.37 -17.27
N VAL A 52 -20.06 -14.30 -17.84
CA VAL A 52 -20.13 -14.60 -19.27
C VAL A 52 -21.18 -15.69 -19.48
N GLY A 53 -22.40 -15.30 -19.84
CA GLY A 53 -23.48 -16.25 -20.12
C GLY A 53 -23.06 -17.24 -21.21
N SER A 54 -23.30 -18.53 -20.98
CA SER A 54 -22.73 -19.64 -21.77
C SER A 54 -23.23 -19.77 -23.21
N LYS A 55 -24.09 -18.86 -23.71
CA LYS A 55 -24.66 -19.02 -25.05
C LYS A 55 -24.62 -17.81 -25.99
N ASN A 56 -24.54 -16.55 -25.54
CA ASN A 56 -24.41 -15.39 -26.45
C ASN A 56 -23.58 -14.26 -25.81
N LEU A 57 -22.29 -14.18 -26.16
CA LEU A 57 -21.39 -13.13 -25.68
C LEU A 57 -21.84 -11.74 -26.15
N SER A 58 -22.22 -11.60 -27.43
CA SER A 58 -22.66 -10.33 -28.03
C SER A 58 -23.88 -9.73 -27.31
N ASP A 59 -24.90 -10.54 -27.00
CA ASP A 59 -26.07 -10.09 -26.24
C ASP A 59 -25.73 -9.68 -24.81
N THR A 60 -24.80 -10.41 -24.19
CA THR A 60 -24.32 -10.11 -22.83
C THR A 60 -23.58 -8.77 -22.81
N VAL A 61 -22.70 -8.54 -23.78
CA VAL A 61 -21.97 -7.28 -23.97
C VAL A 61 -22.95 -6.12 -24.19
N PHE A 62 -23.89 -6.28 -25.12
CA PHE A 62 -24.88 -5.26 -25.40
C PHE A 62 -25.72 -4.92 -24.16
N ARG A 63 -26.24 -5.92 -23.45
CA ARG A 63 -26.98 -5.71 -22.20
C ARG A 63 -26.15 -4.99 -21.14
N THR A 64 -24.87 -5.36 -21.00
CA THR A 64 -23.96 -4.73 -20.04
C THR A 64 -23.74 -3.26 -20.37
N ASN A 65 -23.51 -2.90 -21.63
CA ASN A 65 -23.35 -1.51 -22.06
C ASN A 65 -24.65 -0.69 -21.86
N MET A 66 -25.82 -1.29 -22.08
CA MET A 66 -27.11 -0.64 -21.82
C MET A 66 -27.34 -0.36 -20.33
N GLU A 67 -26.99 -1.32 -19.45
CA GLU A 67 -27.01 -1.09 -17.99
C GLU A 67 -26.00 -0.03 -17.57
N ALA A 68 -24.81 -0.05 -18.17
CA ALA A 68 -23.78 0.94 -17.91
C ALA A 68 -24.25 2.35 -18.27
N CYS A 69 -25.02 2.55 -19.34
CA CYS A 69 -25.57 3.88 -19.68
C CYS A 69 -26.40 4.48 -18.53
N GLU A 70 -27.30 3.70 -17.92
CA GLU A 70 -28.11 4.16 -16.78
C GLU A 70 -27.20 4.52 -15.58
N GLU A 71 -26.25 3.63 -15.26
CA GLU A 71 -25.41 3.76 -14.08
C GLU A 71 -24.37 4.89 -14.22
N ILE A 72 -23.77 5.06 -15.40
CA ILE A 72 -22.82 6.14 -15.69
C ILE A 72 -23.48 7.48 -15.44
N VAL A 73 -24.65 7.74 -16.03
CA VAL A 73 -25.34 9.01 -15.86
C VAL A 73 -25.79 9.20 -14.40
N ARG A 74 -26.15 8.12 -13.70
CA ARG A 74 -26.42 8.18 -12.25
C ARG A 74 -25.17 8.63 -11.47
N GLN A 75 -24.01 8.06 -11.75
CA GLN A 75 -22.73 8.41 -11.09
C GLN A 75 -22.27 9.82 -11.43
N LEU A 76 -22.43 10.28 -12.68
CA LEU A 76 -22.12 11.66 -13.07
C LEU A 76 -22.87 12.67 -12.20
N ARG A 77 -24.15 12.41 -11.89
CA ARG A 77 -24.95 13.27 -11.02
C ARG A 77 -24.57 13.14 -9.55
N LEU A 78 -24.40 11.92 -9.04
CA LEU A 78 -24.10 11.69 -7.63
C LEU A 78 -22.73 12.21 -7.21
N ARG A 79 -21.74 12.08 -8.09
CA ARG A 79 -20.35 12.53 -7.87
C ARG A 79 -20.12 13.97 -8.32
N ASP A 80 -21.11 14.59 -8.97
CA ASP A 80 -21.02 15.86 -9.69
C ASP A 80 -19.80 15.96 -10.63
N ILE A 81 -19.54 14.89 -11.38
CA ILE A 81 -18.44 14.84 -12.36
C ILE A 81 -18.74 15.82 -13.50
N GLY A 82 -17.79 16.69 -13.82
CA GLY A 82 -17.91 17.66 -14.90
C GLY A 82 -16.57 17.88 -15.60
N GLY A 83 -16.61 18.52 -16.76
CA GLY A 83 -15.48 18.63 -17.68
C GLY A 83 -15.62 17.66 -18.85
N ILE A 84 -14.47 17.21 -19.37
CA ILE A 84 -14.38 16.22 -20.43
C ILE A 84 -14.52 14.83 -19.81
N ILE A 85 -15.39 14.01 -20.39
CA ILE A 85 -15.66 12.64 -19.95
C ILE A 85 -15.51 11.74 -21.18
N VAL A 86 -14.73 10.67 -21.02
CA VAL A 86 -14.52 9.64 -22.04
C VAL A 86 -15.05 8.32 -21.49
N ILE A 87 -15.91 7.65 -22.25
CA ILE A 87 -16.52 6.38 -21.85
C ILE A 87 -16.05 5.29 -22.81
N ASP A 88 -15.40 4.27 -22.26
CA ASP A 88 -14.97 3.06 -22.94
C ASP A 88 -16.03 1.96 -22.73
N PHE A 89 -16.95 1.86 -23.69
CA PHE A 89 -17.91 0.76 -23.72
C PHE A 89 -17.24 -0.49 -24.27
N ILE A 90 -17.66 -1.66 -23.80
CA ILE A 90 -17.17 -2.94 -24.32
C ILE A 90 -17.42 -3.01 -25.83
N ASP A 91 -16.41 -3.43 -26.60
CA ASP A 91 -16.48 -3.55 -28.05
C ASP A 91 -17.71 -4.35 -28.52
N MET A 92 -18.40 -3.79 -29.50
CA MET A 92 -19.58 -4.40 -30.14
C MET A 92 -19.36 -4.46 -31.64
N ASP A 93 -19.46 -5.66 -32.23
CA ASP A 93 -19.34 -5.84 -33.69
C ASP A 93 -20.50 -5.20 -34.46
N ASN A 94 -21.72 -5.32 -33.91
CA ASN A 94 -22.93 -4.83 -34.56
C ASN A 94 -23.03 -3.28 -34.50
N PRO A 95 -23.02 -2.57 -35.65
CA PRO A 95 -23.20 -1.11 -35.68
C PRO A 95 -24.52 -0.64 -35.08
N GLU A 96 -25.60 -1.42 -35.21
CA GLU A 96 -26.90 -1.09 -34.62
C GLU A 96 -26.83 -1.11 -33.09
N HIS A 97 -26.08 -2.03 -32.50
CA HIS A 97 -25.87 -2.08 -31.05
C HIS A 97 -25.12 -0.84 -30.57
N ARG A 98 -24.07 -0.41 -31.29
CA ARG A 98 -23.34 0.83 -30.98
C ARG A 98 -24.25 2.06 -31.03
N ALA A 99 -25.07 2.18 -32.07
CA ALA A 99 -26.01 3.28 -32.21
C ALA A 99 -27.04 3.32 -31.07
N ARG A 100 -27.58 2.15 -30.68
CA ARG A 100 -28.55 2.04 -29.57
C ARG A 100 -27.95 2.37 -28.20
N VAL A 101 -26.69 2.01 -27.95
CA VAL A 101 -25.99 2.40 -26.72
C VAL A 101 -25.84 3.92 -26.63
N LEU A 102 -25.47 4.58 -27.73
CA LEU A 102 -25.41 6.05 -27.78
C LEU A 102 -26.77 6.71 -27.55
N GLU A 103 -27.82 6.20 -28.20
CA GLU A 103 -29.19 6.70 -28.02
C GLU A 103 -29.65 6.55 -26.55
N GLU A 104 -29.37 5.40 -25.92
CA GLU A 104 -29.74 5.15 -24.54
C GLU A 104 -28.96 6.05 -23.57
N LEU A 105 -27.67 6.31 -23.84
CA LEU A 105 -26.86 7.26 -23.08
C LEU A 105 -27.46 8.67 -23.16
N GLU A 106 -27.74 9.16 -24.37
CA GLU A 106 -28.36 10.48 -24.58
C GLU A 106 -29.73 10.61 -23.88
N LYS A 107 -30.55 9.55 -23.97
CA LYS A 107 -31.85 9.48 -23.29
C LYS A 107 -31.73 9.60 -21.77
N HIS A 108 -30.70 9.00 -21.17
CA HIS A 108 -30.45 9.15 -19.74
C HIS A 108 -29.90 10.54 -19.40
N LEU A 109 -29.03 11.11 -20.22
CA LEU A 109 -28.46 12.44 -20.03
C LEU A 109 -29.52 13.55 -20.07
N LYS A 110 -30.61 13.37 -20.82
CA LYS A 110 -31.77 14.32 -20.80
C LYS A 110 -32.40 14.50 -19.41
N LYS A 111 -32.18 13.56 -18.49
CA LYS A 111 -32.65 13.65 -17.09
C LYS A 111 -31.67 14.42 -16.19
N ASP A 112 -30.48 14.77 -16.68
CA ASP A 112 -29.51 15.59 -15.95
C ASP A 112 -29.90 17.07 -16.05
N HIS A 113 -29.87 17.77 -14.92
CA HIS A 113 -30.12 19.21 -14.87
C HIS A 113 -28.91 20.02 -15.32
N THR A 114 -27.71 19.43 -15.30
CA THR A 114 -26.49 20.04 -15.78
C THR A 114 -26.38 19.88 -17.29
N LYS A 115 -25.97 20.94 -17.99
CA LYS A 115 -25.80 20.89 -19.45
C LYS A 115 -24.75 19.86 -19.84
N THR A 116 -25.16 18.89 -20.66
CA THR A 116 -24.30 17.84 -21.23
C THR A 116 -24.30 17.93 -22.75
N VAL A 117 -23.18 17.59 -23.38
CA VAL A 117 -23.04 17.47 -24.84
C VAL A 117 -22.30 16.19 -25.15
N VAL A 118 -22.94 15.26 -25.85
CA VAL A 118 -22.27 14.09 -26.43
C VAL A 118 -21.69 14.51 -27.77
N VAL A 119 -20.37 14.37 -27.94
CA VAL A 119 -19.67 14.73 -29.18
C VAL A 119 -19.81 13.60 -30.20
N GLY A 120 -19.75 12.36 -29.73
CA GLY A 120 -19.90 11.15 -30.55
C GLY A 120 -18.86 10.09 -30.18
N LEU A 121 -18.57 9.20 -31.13
CA LEU A 121 -17.49 8.22 -31.02
C LEU A 121 -16.19 8.79 -31.58
N THR A 122 -15.10 8.59 -30.84
CA THR A 122 -13.74 8.88 -31.30
C THR A 122 -13.29 7.84 -32.34
N GLY A 123 -12.17 8.12 -33.02
CA GLY A 123 -11.56 7.14 -33.94
C GLY A 123 -11.10 5.83 -33.26
N LEU A 124 -11.04 5.80 -31.93
CA LEU A 124 -10.71 4.62 -31.13
C LEU A 124 -11.94 3.87 -30.61
N GLY A 125 -13.16 4.32 -30.92
CA GLY A 125 -14.39 3.68 -30.44
C GLY A 125 -14.89 4.15 -29.07
N LEU A 126 -14.18 5.10 -28.43
CA LEU A 126 -14.60 5.68 -27.16
C LEU A 126 -15.68 6.74 -27.37
N VAL A 127 -16.63 6.86 -26.43
CA VAL A 127 -17.62 7.94 -26.44
C VAL A 127 -17.04 9.18 -25.75
N GLU A 128 -17.03 10.30 -26.45
CA GLU A 128 -16.60 11.59 -25.91
C GLU A 128 -17.81 12.46 -25.58
N MET A 129 -17.82 13.03 -24.38
CA MET A 129 -18.83 13.98 -23.97
C MET A 129 -18.28 15.06 -23.05
N THR A 130 -19.02 16.16 -22.91
CA THR A 130 -18.76 17.19 -21.92
C THR A 130 -19.97 17.35 -21.00
N ARG A 131 -19.71 17.63 -19.72
CA ARG A 131 -20.72 18.03 -18.74
C ARG A 131 -20.26 19.30 -18.06
N LYS A 132 -21.08 20.35 -18.03
CA LYS A 132 -20.69 21.64 -17.43
C LYS A 132 -20.26 21.44 -15.97
N LYS A 133 -19.07 21.92 -15.60
CA LYS A 133 -18.62 21.91 -14.20
C LYS A 133 -19.37 23.01 -13.43
N VAL A 134 -20.11 22.62 -12.39
CA VAL A 134 -20.93 23.56 -11.58
C VAL A 134 -20.36 23.71 -10.18
N ARG A 135 -19.86 22.62 -9.58
CA ARG A 135 -19.27 22.59 -8.23
C ARG A 135 -18.03 21.68 -8.23
N ASP A 136 -17.37 21.61 -7.08
CA ASP A 136 -16.38 20.58 -6.82
C ASP A 136 -17.07 19.22 -6.72
N SER A 137 -16.39 18.19 -7.22
CA SER A 137 -16.88 16.82 -7.21
C SER A 137 -16.96 16.27 -5.78
N LEU A 138 -17.78 15.23 -5.59
CA LEU A 138 -18.03 14.64 -4.28
C LEU A 138 -16.74 14.18 -3.59
N ASP A 139 -15.83 13.58 -4.34
CA ASP A 139 -14.51 13.16 -3.86
C ASP A 139 -13.66 14.35 -3.41
N ALA A 140 -13.65 15.46 -4.14
CA ALA A 140 -12.92 16.66 -3.76
C ALA A 140 -13.47 17.29 -2.46
N MET A 141 -14.77 17.14 -2.21
CA MET A 141 -15.41 17.64 -0.99
C MET A 141 -15.21 16.72 0.23
N LEU A 142 -15.20 15.40 0.03
CA LEU A 142 -15.21 14.41 1.11
C LEU A 142 -13.85 13.76 1.37
N THR A 143 -12.89 13.92 0.48
CA THR A 143 -11.56 13.29 0.58
C THR A 143 -10.45 14.33 0.59
N ARG A 144 -9.25 13.89 0.97
CA ARG A 144 -8.02 14.67 0.85
C ARG A 144 -7.00 13.82 0.10
N THR A 145 -6.07 14.48 -0.59
CA THR A 145 -4.92 13.81 -1.21
C THR A 145 -4.21 12.91 -0.19
N CYS A 146 -3.86 11.70 -0.61
CA CYS A 146 -3.18 10.74 0.26
C CYS A 146 -1.87 11.35 0.79
N PRO A 147 -1.70 11.49 2.12
CA PRO A 147 -0.51 12.12 2.70
C PRO A 147 0.74 11.25 2.56
N TYR A 148 0.58 9.98 2.19
CA TYR A 148 1.66 9.02 2.00
C TYR A 148 2.27 9.17 0.60
N CYS A 149 1.46 8.95 -0.44
CA CYS A 149 1.95 8.95 -1.83
C CYS A 149 1.67 10.25 -2.61
N GLY A 150 1.07 11.26 -1.97
CA GLY A 150 0.69 12.52 -2.63
C GLY A 150 -0.35 12.33 -3.74
N GLY A 151 -1.19 11.29 -3.64
CA GLY A 151 -2.21 10.97 -4.65
C GLY A 151 -1.72 10.09 -5.80
N LYS A 152 -0.45 9.65 -5.82
CA LYS A 152 0.08 8.76 -6.86
C LYS A 152 -0.56 7.36 -6.88
N GLY A 153 -1.14 6.92 -5.76
CA GLY A 153 -1.70 5.56 -5.62
C GLY A 153 -0.66 4.43 -5.60
N ALA A 154 0.63 4.76 -5.60
CA ALA A 154 1.73 3.81 -5.56
C ALA A 154 2.96 4.43 -4.89
N VAL A 155 3.85 3.55 -4.43
CA VAL A 155 5.18 3.86 -3.90
C VAL A 155 6.21 2.91 -4.53
N LEU A 156 7.49 3.25 -4.47
CA LEU A 156 8.60 2.43 -4.92
C LEU A 156 8.55 1.06 -4.24
N SER A 157 8.84 0.00 -5.00
CA SER A 157 9.01 -1.33 -4.43
C SER A 157 10.19 -1.36 -3.47
N GLU A 158 10.16 -2.30 -2.52
CA GLU A 158 11.19 -2.50 -1.50
C GLU A 158 12.57 -2.72 -2.15
N GLU A 159 12.61 -3.46 -3.24
CA GLU A 159 13.83 -3.70 -4.01
C GLU A 159 14.38 -2.40 -4.62
N THR A 160 13.50 -1.59 -5.22
CA THR A 160 13.89 -0.31 -5.83
C THR A 160 14.37 0.67 -4.77
N MET A 161 13.67 0.73 -3.63
CA MET A 161 14.06 1.56 -2.51
C MET A 161 15.38 1.08 -1.90
N ALA A 162 15.57 -0.22 -1.70
CA ALA A 162 16.84 -0.79 -1.25
C ALA A 162 17.98 -0.42 -2.22
N ALA A 163 17.76 -0.47 -3.53
CA ALA A 163 18.74 -0.03 -4.51
C ALA A 163 19.07 1.47 -4.38
N ARG A 164 18.08 2.33 -4.13
CA ARG A 164 18.26 3.77 -3.86
C ARG A 164 19.09 3.99 -2.60
N VAL A 165 18.72 3.36 -1.48
CA VAL A 165 19.46 3.43 -0.21
C VAL A 165 20.91 2.98 -0.38
N ARG A 166 21.17 1.88 -1.09
CA ARG A 166 22.55 1.44 -1.39
C ARG A 166 23.36 2.51 -2.12
N ARG A 167 22.77 3.22 -3.08
CA ARG A 167 23.46 4.31 -3.81
C ARG A 167 23.75 5.48 -2.87
N GLU A 168 22.79 5.82 -2.00
CA GLU A 168 22.92 6.92 -1.06
C GLU A 168 23.99 6.64 -0.01
N ILE A 169 23.99 5.44 0.59
CA ILE A 169 25.06 4.98 1.49
C ILE A 169 26.43 5.07 0.82
N ARG A 170 26.57 4.58 -0.42
CA ARG A 170 27.83 4.70 -1.18
C ARG A 170 28.25 6.15 -1.40
N SER A 171 27.29 7.06 -1.59
CA SER A 171 27.56 8.49 -1.79
C SER A 171 28.05 9.14 -0.48
N ILE A 172 27.34 8.89 0.62
CA ILE A 172 27.69 9.39 1.96
C ILE A 172 29.09 8.92 2.36
N LEU A 173 29.34 7.61 2.25
CA LEU A 173 30.60 7.03 2.70
C LEU A 173 31.80 7.47 1.85
N ARG A 174 31.60 7.74 0.55
CA ARG A 174 32.63 8.28 -0.33
C ARG A 174 33.05 9.69 0.06
N ASN A 175 32.13 10.48 0.60
CA ASN A 175 32.34 11.87 1.01
C ASN A 175 32.62 12.01 2.52
N SER A 176 32.89 10.91 3.22
CA SER A 176 33.13 10.90 4.66
C SER A 176 34.42 10.17 5.02
N HIS A 177 35.05 10.56 6.11
CA HIS A 177 36.16 9.81 6.70
C HIS A 177 35.70 8.70 7.65
N SER A 178 34.39 8.62 7.93
CA SER A 178 33.78 7.71 8.90
C SER A 178 33.97 6.24 8.53
N GLU A 179 34.35 5.42 9.51
CA GLU A 179 34.55 3.98 9.37
C GLU A 179 33.23 3.20 9.31
N ALA A 180 32.17 3.78 9.87
CA ALA A 180 30.86 3.17 9.91
C ALA A 180 29.71 4.17 9.78
N VAL A 181 28.55 3.65 9.37
CA VAL A 181 27.28 4.37 9.28
C VAL A 181 26.14 3.55 9.89
N LEU A 182 25.23 4.21 10.61
CA LEU A 182 23.94 3.66 11.00
C LEU A 182 22.83 4.31 10.20
N VAL A 183 22.11 3.50 9.44
CA VAL A 183 20.98 3.92 8.61
C VAL A 183 19.70 3.29 9.15
N GLU A 184 18.66 4.11 9.24
CA GLU A 184 17.30 3.69 9.57
C GLU A 184 16.43 3.73 8.31
N VAL A 185 15.70 2.66 8.07
CA VAL A 185 14.76 2.49 6.95
C VAL A 185 13.51 1.74 7.42
N ASN A 186 12.46 1.66 6.60
CA ASN A 186 11.35 0.77 6.87
C ASN A 186 11.82 -0.72 6.96
N PRO A 187 11.26 -1.56 7.85
CA PRO A 187 11.69 -2.96 8.01
C PRO A 187 11.62 -3.80 6.73
N SER A 188 10.63 -3.57 5.86
CA SER A 188 10.52 -4.29 4.60
C SER A 188 11.71 -3.98 3.68
N VAL A 189 12.10 -2.70 3.59
CA VAL A 189 13.29 -2.25 2.85
C VAL A 189 14.58 -2.76 3.49
N ALA A 190 14.67 -2.78 4.83
CA ALA A 190 15.82 -3.33 5.56
C ALA A 190 16.09 -4.78 5.17
N SER A 191 15.03 -5.60 5.05
CA SER A 191 15.13 -7.00 4.63
C SER A 191 15.81 -7.15 3.26
N TYR A 192 15.42 -6.33 2.27
CA TYR A 192 16.04 -6.31 0.94
C TYR A 192 17.48 -5.77 0.94
N LEU A 193 17.78 -4.80 1.81
CA LEU A 193 19.13 -4.27 1.97
C LEU A 193 20.09 -5.28 2.59
N ILE A 194 19.63 -6.05 3.59
CA ILE A 194 20.42 -7.07 4.28
C ILE A 194 20.57 -8.30 3.40
N GLY A 195 19.46 -8.76 2.82
CA GLY A 195 19.36 -9.96 2.01
C GLY A 195 19.51 -11.27 2.81
N PRO A 196 19.25 -12.42 2.17
CA PRO A 196 19.38 -13.74 2.80
C PRO A 196 20.77 -13.94 3.42
N GLY A 197 20.84 -14.27 4.71
CA GLY A 197 22.12 -14.48 5.43
C GLY A 197 23.05 -13.26 5.48
N GLY A 198 22.53 -12.06 5.22
CA GLY A 198 23.29 -10.81 5.16
C GLY A 198 24.16 -10.66 3.91
N ALA A 199 23.89 -11.41 2.83
CA ALA A 199 24.72 -11.41 1.64
C ALA A 199 24.81 -10.03 0.96
N ASN A 200 23.67 -9.33 0.83
CA ASN A 200 23.60 -8.01 0.19
C ASN A 200 24.35 -6.96 1.00
N LEU A 201 24.18 -6.97 2.33
CA LEU A 201 24.89 -6.05 3.23
C LEU A 201 26.40 -6.29 3.18
N LYS A 202 26.85 -7.55 3.27
CA LYS A 202 28.27 -7.91 3.17
C LYS A 202 28.89 -7.44 1.86
N GLN A 203 28.16 -7.56 0.75
CA GLN A 203 28.62 -7.06 -0.54
C GLN A 203 28.76 -5.54 -0.54
N LEU A 204 27.79 -4.82 0.00
CA LEU A 204 27.85 -3.35 0.11
C LEU A 204 29.01 -2.89 0.99
N GLU A 205 29.26 -3.56 2.12
CA GLU A 205 30.41 -3.30 2.99
C GLU A 205 31.74 -3.57 2.26
N LYS A 206 31.83 -4.67 1.51
CA LYS A 206 33.02 -4.99 0.71
C LYS A 206 33.31 -3.94 -0.36
N GLU A 207 32.28 -3.45 -1.03
CA GLU A 207 32.39 -2.42 -2.06
C GLU A 207 32.79 -1.05 -1.49
N THR A 208 32.30 -0.72 -0.29
CA THR A 208 32.55 0.58 0.35
C THR A 208 33.80 0.59 1.21
N GLY A 209 34.25 -0.57 1.70
CA GLY A 209 35.33 -0.70 2.68
C GLY A 209 34.97 -0.21 4.08
N ARG A 210 33.68 -0.02 4.38
CA ARG A 210 33.16 0.55 5.64
C ARG A 210 32.14 -0.39 6.28
N SER A 211 31.95 -0.26 7.59
CA SER A 211 30.92 -1.05 8.31
C SER A 211 29.55 -0.37 8.20
N ILE A 212 28.51 -1.12 7.90
CA ILE A 212 27.17 -0.57 7.66
C ILE A 212 26.19 -1.25 8.61
N PHE A 213 25.49 -0.45 9.40
CA PHE A 213 24.46 -0.89 10.31
C PHE A 213 23.10 -0.42 9.80
N ILE A 214 22.12 -1.32 9.84
CA ILE A 214 20.76 -1.07 9.35
C ILE A 214 19.80 -1.30 10.51
N ARG A 215 18.94 -0.31 10.76
CA ARG A 215 17.83 -0.37 11.72
C ARG A 215 16.50 -0.29 10.97
N GLY A 216 15.56 -1.17 11.31
CA GLY A 216 14.18 -1.05 10.83
C GLY A 216 13.39 -0.06 11.69
N SER A 217 12.50 0.74 11.10
CA SER A 217 11.54 1.56 11.85
C SER A 217 10.19 1.57 11.15
N GLU A 218 9.14 1.11 11.82
CA GLU A 218 7.77 1.10 11.28
C GLU A 218 7.18 2.50 11.17
N GLU A 219 7.72 3.46 11.94
CA GLU A 219 7.32 4.87 11.88
C GLU A 219 7.84 5.56 10.61
N LEU A 220 8.83 4.97 9.94
CA LEU A 220 9.43 5.55 8.75
C LEU A 220 8.66 5.14 7.48
N HIS A 221 8.38 6.14 6.65
CA HIS A 221 7.80 5.94 5.32
C HIS A 221 8.67 4.98 4.49
N ILE A 222 8.04 4.13 3.67
CA ILE A 222 8.75 3.09 2.93
C ILE A 222 9.80 3.65 1.97
N GLU A 223 9.58 4.87 1.45
CA GLU A 223 10.50 5.56 0.55
C GLU A 223 11.50 6.51 1.24
N ASP A 224 11.53 6.51 2.57
CA ASP A 224 12.43 7.36 3.34
C ASP A 224 13.63 6.58 3.90
N MET A 225 14.72 7.31 4.13
CA MET A 225 15.96 6.81 4.71
C MET A 225 16.54 7.88 5.63
N ASN A 226 16.89 7.51 6.85
CA ASN A 226 17.54 8.40 7.80
C ASN A 226 18.96 7.92 8.12
N VAL A 227 19.94 8.80 7.98
CA VAL A 227 21.29 8.56 8.52
C VAL A 227 21.29 8.97 9.99
N LYS A 228 21.32 7.98 10.90
CA LYS A 228 21.29 8.26 12.35
C LYS A 228 22.64 8.67 12.90
N ALA A 229 23.72 8.09 12.38
CA ALA A 229 25.07 8.39 12.84
C ALA A 229 26.14 7.96 11.83
N LEU A 230 27.25 8.69 11.85
CA LEU A 230 28.51 8.42 11.16
C LEU A 230 29.63 8.53 12.20
N GLY A 231 30.61 7.62 12.18
CA GLY A 231 31.66 7.61 13.21
C GLY A 231 32.64 6.45 13.08
N THR A 232 33.30 6.12 14.18
CA THR A 232 34.12 4.90 14.27
C THR A 232 33.22 3.67 14.31
N LYS A 233 33.79 2.51 13.99
CA LYS A 233 33.03 1.25 14.01
C LYS A 233 32.46 0.94 15.40
N GLU A 234 33.22 1.21 16.45
CA GLU A 234 32.86 0.94 17.84
C GLU A 234 31.71 1.84 18.31
N GLU A 235 31.78 3.14 18.01
CA GLU A 235 30.73 4.12 18.34
C GLU A 235 29.40 3.78 17.67
N ILE A 236 29.45 3.40 16.40
CA ILE A 236 28.24 3.07 15.64
C ILE A 236 27.67 1.73 16.10
N ALA A 237 28.52 0.72 16.39
CA ALA A 237 28.05 -0.56 16.91
C ALA A 237 27.32 -0.40 18.26
N ALA A 238 27.86 0.43 19.16
CA ALA A 238 27.24 0.71 20.46
C ALA A 238 25.87 1.41 20.33
N LYS A 239 25.68 2.24 19.30
CA LYS A 239 24.38 2.88 19.00
C LYS A 239 23.42 1.94 18.29
N ALA A 240 23.92 1.09 17.40
CA ALA A 240 23.12 0.25 16.53
C ALA A 240 22.50 -0.95 17.25
N ILE A 241 23.24 -1.55 18.18
CA ILE A 241 22.87 -2.78 18.89
C ILE A 241 22.33 -2.41 20.28
N PRO A 242 21.00 -2.46 20.51
CA PRO A 242 20.39 -2.03 21.77
C PRO A 242 20.48 -3.08 22.89
N VAL A 243 21.05 -4.26 22.62
CA VAL A 243 21.07 -5.40 23.54
C VAL A 243 22.48 -5.98 23.71
N LYS A 244 22.77 -6.54 24.89
CA LYS A 244 24.03 -7.18 25.23
C LYS A 244 23.85 -8.67 25.48
N ILE A 245 24.91 -9.44 25.25
CA ILE A 245 24.93 -10.86 25.59
C ILE A 245 24.73 -11.01 27.10
N GLY A 246 23.77 -11.85 27.48
CA GLY A 246 23.38 -12.07 28.88
C GLY A 246 22.16 -11.26 29.32
N ASP A 247 21.74 -10.24 28.56
CA ASP A 247 20.52 -9.49 28.87
C ASP A 247 19.31 -10.42 28.88
N VAL A 248 18.40 -10.22 29.83
CA VAL A 248 17.11 -10.89 29.89
C VAL A 248 16.02 -9.86 29.67
N LEU A 249 15.32 -9.97 28.55
CA LEU A 249 14.33 -9.00 28.09
C LEU A 249 12.96 -9.66 28.01
N ARG A 250 11.92 -8.89 28.32
CA ARG A 250 10.53 -9.32 28.14
C ARG A 250 10.06 -8.83 26.77
N LEU A 251 9.90 -9.75 25.82
CA LEU A 251 9.67 -9.45 24.40
C LEU A 251 8.43 -10.17 23.90
N GLU A 252 7.66 -9.52 23.03
CA GLU A 252 6.57 -10.16 22.29
C GLU A 252 7.13 -10.85 21.04
N VAL A 253 6.70 -12.08 20.77
CA VAL A 253 7.02 -12.76 19.52
C VAL A 253 6.07 -12.24 18.44
N GLU A 254 6.58 -11.45 17.50
CA GLU A 254 5.79 -10.74 16.50
C GLU A 254 5.44 -11.64 15.30
N GLU A 255 6.38 -12.47 14.84
CA GLU A 255 6.23 -13.29 13.65
C GLU A 255 7.14 -14.53 13.66
N PRO A 256 6.84 -15.59 12.88
CA PRO A 256 7.77 -16.71 12.71
C PRO A 256 8.94 -16.32 11.80
N HIS A 257 10.14 -16.86 12.07
CA HIS A 257 11.31 -16.58 11.23
C HIS A 257 11.13 -17.16 9.82
N ALA A 258 11.25 -16.31 8.78
CA ALA A 258 10.94 -16.67 7.39
C ALA A 258 11.67 -17.92 6.85
N GLN A 259 12.94 -18.12 7.22
CA GLN A 259 13.72 -19.30 6.80
C GLN A 259 13.69 -20.48 7.79
N ASN A 260 13.25 -20.25 9.03
CA ASN A 260 13.20 -21.28 10.07
C ASN A 260 11.94 -21.08 10.92
N PRO A 261 10.76 -21.54 10.47
CA PRO A 261 9.48 -21.27 11.14
C PRO A 261 9.37 -21.80 12.57
N LYS A 262 10.34 -22.59 13.05
CA LYS A 262 10.43 -23.00 14.46
C LYS A 262 10.87 -21.86 15.38
N ASP A 263 11.62 -20.90 14.85
CA ASP A 263 12.09 -19.75 15.59
C ASP A 263 11.09 -18.59 15.44
N GLY A 264 11.04 -17.72 16.45
CA GLY A 264 10.21 -16.52 16.48
C GLY A 264 11.06 -15.26 16.36
N ILE A 265 10.48 -14.19 15.82
CA ILE A 265 11.11 -12.88 15.69
C ILE A 265 10.47 -11.92 16.68
N ALA A 266 11.30 -11.20 17.42
CA ALA A 266 10.92 -10.01 18.17
C ALA A 266 11.79 -8.83 17.75
N ARG A 267 11.38 -7.59 18.04
CA ARG A 267 12.19 -6.40 17.77
C ARG A 267 12.38 -5.54 19.01
N VAL A 268 13.60 -5.02 19.19
CA VAL A 268 13.93 -3.99 20.19
C VAL A 268 14.47 -2.80 19.45
N GLU A 269 13.77 -1.66 19.47
CA GLU A 269 14.14 -0.47 18.69
C GLU A 269 14.40 -0.80 17.21
N GLY A 270 13.61 -1.72 16.64
CA GLY A 270 13.76 -2.17 15.26
C GLY A 270 14.96 -3.09 14.98
N TYR A 271 15.73 -3.44 16.01
CA TYR A 271 16.77 -4.46 15.94
C TYR A 271 16.17 -5.85 16.20
N VAL A 272 16.41 -6.76 15.26
CA VAL A 272 15.79 -8.09 15.24
C VAL A 272 16.37 -9.00 16.31
N ILE A 273 15.51 -9.75 17.00
CA ILE A 273 15.87 -10.79 17.96
C ILE A 273 15.27 -12.09 17.48
N ASP A 274 16.14 -13.00 17.04
CA ASP A 274 15.84 -14.36 16.64
C ASP A 274 15.75 -15.25 17.89
N ILE A 275 14.53 -15.61 18.27
CA ILE A 275 14.21 -16.36 19.48
C ILE A 275 14.04 -17.83 19.11
N LYS A 276 14.98 -18.65 19.57
CA LYS A 276 14.98 -20.08 19.29
C LYS A 276 13.72 -20.77 19.83
N ASP A 277 13.13 -21.65 19.02
CA ASP A 277 11.95 -22.48 19.36
C ASP A 277 10.69 -21.67 19.75
N ALA A 278 10.61 -20.39 19.36
CA ALA A 278 9.50 -19.49 19.70
C ALA A 278 8.47 -19.31 18.58
N GLY A 279 8.62 -19.94 17.43
CA GLY A 279 7.77 -19.73 16.25
C GLY A 279 6.31 -20.13 16.46
N SER A 280 6.01 -21.01 17.43
CA SER A 280 4.63 -21.36 17.82
C SER A 280 3.99 -20.40 18.82
N ARG A 281 4.75 -19.41 19.32
CA ARG A 281 4.33 -18.48 20.39
C ARG A 281 4.07 -17.06 19.89
N VAL A 282 3.76 -16.92 18.61
CA VAL A 282 3.44 -15.61 17.99
C VAL A 282 2.27 -14.95 18.72
N GLY A 283 2.43 -13.68 19.09
CA GLY A 283 1.51 -12.90 19.93
C GLY A 283 1.70 -13.07 21.45
N GLU A 284 2.61 -13.94 21.90
CA GLU A 284 2.91 -14.10 23.32
C GLU A 284 4.14 -13.30 23.75
N THR A 285 4.08 -12.75 24.97
CA THR A 285 5.25 -12.13 25.61
C THR A 285 6.05 -13.15 26.40
N VAL A 286 7.34 -13.30 26.08
CA VAL A 286 8.27 -14.26 26.69
C VAL A 286 9.50 -13.56 27.29
N HIS A 287 10.16 -14.20 28.25
CA HIS A 287 11.46 -13.75 28.75
C HIS A 287 12.54 -14.38 27.89
N VAL A 288 13.39 -13.55 27.27
CA VAL A 288 14.41 -13.96 26.33
C VAL A 288 15.77 -13.58 26.87
N LYS A 289 16.64 -14.57 27.06
CA LYS A 289 18.05 -14.35 27.37
C LYS A 289 18.84 -14.24 26.08
N ILE A 290 19.53 -13.12 25.87
CA ILE A 290 20.37 -12.89 24.70
C ILE A 290 21.63 -13.75 24.78
N THR A 291 21.85 -14.58 23.75
CA THR A 291 22.98 -15.53 23.67
C THR A 291 24.08 -15.06 22.72
N SER A 292 23.74 -14.27 21.71
CA SER A 292 24.71 -13.64 20.81
C SER A 292 24.15 -12.37 20.20
N CYS A 293 25.00 -11.38 19.96
CA CYS A 293 24.64 -10.15 19.23
C CYS A 293 25.44 -10.10 17.92
N LEU A 294 24.75 -10.04 16.79
CA LEU A 294 25.34 -9.81 15.48
C LEU A 294 25.03 -8.36 15.03
N ARG A 295 25.50 -7.94 13.85
CA ARG A 295 25.26 -6.57 13.40
C ARG A 295 23.80 -6.26 13.08
N THR A 296 23.07 -7.25 12.57
CA THR A 296 21.70 -7.08 12.05
C THR A 296 20.63 -7.73 12.91
N PHE A 297 21.03 -8.62 13.82
CA PHE A 297 20.12 -9.29 14.75
C PHE A 297 20.86 -9.89 15.94
N ALA A 298 20.17 -10.15 17.04
CA ALA A 298 20.65 -10.98 18.13
C ALA A 298 19.95 -12.33 18.14
N LYS A 299 20.57 -13.34 18.75
CA LYS A 299 19.92 -14.62 19.05
C LYS A 299 19.58 -14.70 20.52
N GLY A 300 18.41 -15.24 20.83
CA GLY A 300 17.93 -15.43 22.18
C GLY A 300 17.34 -16.81 22.40
N ILE A 301 17.26 -17.21 23.66
CA ILE A 301 16.53 -18.40 24.10
C ILE A 301 15.48 -17.99 25.13
N ILE A 302 14.34 -18.67 25.12
CA ILE A 302 13.32 -18.49 26.15
C ILE A 302 13.88 -19.00 27.48
N VAL A 303 13.72 -18.19 28.53
CA VAL A 303 14.06 -18.56 29.91
C VAL A 303 12.82 -18.46 30.80
N ASN A 304 12.75 -19.31 31.83
CA ASN A 304 11.66 -19.25 32.79
C ASN A 304 11.88 -18.07 33.75
N SER A 305 10.78 -17.47 34.24
CA SER A 305 10.83 -16.34 35.17
C SER A 305 11.55 -16.64 36.50
N GLN A 306 11.75 -17.92 36.84
CA GLN A 306 12.48 -18.37 38.04
C GLN A 306 14.02 -18.36 37.86
N ASP A 307 14.53 -18.43 36.63
CA ASP A 307 15.98 -18.46 36.35
C ASP A 307 16.62 -17.05 36.31
N CYS A 308 15.83 -15.99 36.51
CA CYS A 308 16.29 -14.61 36.43
C CYS A 308 16.98 -14.10 37.71
N GLN A 309 16.99 -14.87 38.80
CA GLN A 309 17.50 -14.44 40.12
C GLN A 309 18.94 -14.89 40.45
N THR A 310 19.61 -15.67 39.60
CA THR A 310 20.96 -16.17 39.86
C THR A 310 22.01 -15.40 39.05
N GLY A 311 22.21 -14.12 39.38
CA GLY A 311 23.20 -13.29 38.69
C GLY A 311 23.71 -12.05 39.43
N SER A 312 23.37 -11.86 40.71
CA SER A 312 23.89 -10.77 41.53
C SER A 312 24.18 -11.23 42.96
N GLN A 313 25.08 -12.21 43.09
CA GLN A 313 25.86 -12.39 44.31
C GLN A 313 27.31 -12.70 43.93
N VAL A 314 28.16 -11.66 43.99
CA VAL A 314 29.59 -11.80 44.24
C VAL A 314 29.85 -10.94 45.48
N SER A 315 29.97 -11.63 46.61
CA SER A 315 30.78 -11.34 47.82
C SER A 315 32.19 -10.84 47.45
N ASP A 316 32.87 -9.92 48.12
CA ASP A 316 32.79 -9.30 49.46
C ASP A 316 33.06 -7.78 49.38
#